data_AF-A0A0A2HC47-F1
#
_entry.id   AF-A0A0A2HC47-F1
#
_cell.length_a   1.000
_cell.length_b   1.000
_cell.length_c   1.000
_cell.angle_alpha   90.00
_cell.angle_beta   90.00
_cell.angle_gamma   90.00
#
_symmetry.space_group_name_H-M   'P 1'
#
loop_
_entity.id
_entity.type
_entity.pdbx_description
1 polymer ?
#
loop_
_entity_poly.entity_id
_entity_poly.type
_entity_poly.pdbx_seq_one_letter_code
_entity_poly.pdbx_strand_id
1 'polypeptide(L)'
;MKKKLILIICILFLLFLPLSYKYKIYKNKDLNYVVEQHMTHGLFNKYKMHSINSLNLTFSDGNIAVVKVYGTSNSSPHKSISYNLFLTKSKNGAWKVKKISENYKYSKEKTPDAP
;
A
#
# COMPACT_ATOMS: atom_id res chain seq x y z
N MET A 1 10.76 34.99 -25.20
CA MET A 1 10.60 34.79 -23.75
C MET A 1 9.90 33.47 -23.40
N LYS A 2 8.76 33.12 -24.03
CA LYS A 2 8.03 31.85 -23.77
C LYS A 2 8.87 30.57 -23.89
N LYS A 3 9.73 30.46 -24.92
CA LYS A 3 10.65 29.30 -25.11
C LYS A 3 11.66 29.14 -23.96
N LYS A 4 12.16 30.24 -23.39
CA LYS A 4 13.08 30.22 -22.24
C LYS A 4 12.36 29.79 -20.96
N LEU A 5 11.10 30.21 -20.77
CA LEU A 5 10.28 29.81 -19.63
C LEU A 5 9.96 28.30 -19.64
N ILE A 6 9.59 27.75 -20.81
CA ILE A 6 9.36 26.31 -20.97
C ILE A 6 10.63 25.52 -20.60
N LEU A 7 11.79 25.96 -21.08
CA LEU A 7 13.06 25.30 -20.78
C LEU A 7 13.37 25.29 -19.26
N ILE A 8 13.11 26.41 -18.58
CA ILE A 8 13.28 26.52 -17.12
C ILE A 8 12.36 25.54 -16.39
N ILE A 9 11.09 25.43 -16.80
CA ILE A 9 10.12 24.48 -16.22
C ILE A 9 10.58 23.04 -16.44
N CYS A 10 11.08 22.71 -17.64
CA CYS A 10 11.60 21.38 -17.93
C CYS A 10 12.81 21.03 -17.04
N ILE A 11 13.73 21.97 -16.81
CA ILE A 11 14.90 21.77 -15.94
C ILE A 11 14.46 21.57 -14.49
N LEU A 12 13.54 22.40 -13.98
CA LEU A 12 12.96 22.24 -12.64
C LEU A 12 12.28 20.88 -12.47
N PHE A 13 11.53 20.44 -13.47
CA PHE A 13 10.87 19.13 -13.46
C PHE A 13 11.89 17.98 -13.42
N LEU A 14 12.94 18.06 -14.24
CA LEU A 14 14.02 17.06 -14.26
C LEU A 14 14.75 16.95 -12.92
N LEU A 15 14.94 18.07 -12.21
CA LEU A 15 15.54 18.08 -10.87
C LEU A 15 14.61 17.48 -9.81
N PHE A 16 13.28 17.62 -9.96
CA PHE A 16 12.31 17.13 -8.99
C PHE A 16 12.13 15.60 -9.01
N LEU A 17 12.28 14.97 -10.17
CA LEU A 17 12.15 13.52 -10.35
C LEU A 17 13.06 12.68 -9.41
N PRO A 18 14.40 12.89 -9.35
CA PRO A 18 15.27 12.11 -8.48
C PRO A 18 15.00 12.35 -6.99
N LEU A 19 14.62 13.58 -6.60
CA LEU A 19 14.24 13.91 -5.23
C LEU A 19 13.00 13.13 -4.78
N SER A 20 11.95 13.14 -5.62
CA SER A 20 10.72 12.40 -5.34
C SER A 20 10.95 10.88 -5.28
N TYR A 21 11.81 10.35 -6.15
CA TYR A 21 12.20 8.94 -6.13
C TYR A 21 12.93 8.55 -4.85
N LYS A 22 13.93 9.34 -4.42
CA LYS A 22 14.66 9.11 -3.16
C LYS A 22 13.72 9.17 -1.95
N TYR A 23 12.84 10.16 -1.91
CA TYR A 23 11.85 10.29 -0.85
C TYR A 23 10.91 9.08 -0.78
N LYS A 24 10.45 8.59 -1.94
CA LYS A 24 9.63 7.37 -2.02
C LYS A 24 10.37 6.14 -1.50
N ILE A 25 11.64 5.95 -1.88
CA ILE A 25 12.45 4.85 -1.34
C ILE A 25 12.59 4.96 0.17
N TYR A 26 12.85 6.17 0.67
CA TYR A 26 13.00 6.42 2.11
C TYR A 26 11.72 6.06 2.86
N LYS A 27 10.56 6.55 2.40
CA LYS A 27 9.26 6.20 2.98
C LYS A 27 8.96 4.70 2.89
N ASN A 28 9.37 4.04 1.81
CA ASN A 28 9.21 2.60 1.67
C ASN A 28 10.05 1.76 2.66
N LYS A 29 10.96 2.36 3.44
CA LYS A 29 11.63 1.66 4.55
C LYS A 29 10.71 1.43 5.75
N ASP A 30 9.65 2.21 5.88
CA ASP A 30 8.61 2.04 6.88
C ASP A 30 7.60 0.98 6.40
N LEU A 31 7.48 -0.09 7.18
CA LEU A 31 6.61 -1.22 6.85
C LEU A 31 5.13 -0.80 6.82
N ASN A 32 4.70 -0.01 7.80
CA ASN A 32 3.31 0.42 7.92
C ASN A 32 2.93 1.32 6.76
N TYR A 33 3.83 2.26 6.39
CA TYR A 33 3.63 3.11 5.23
C TYR A 33 3.44 2.30 3.94
N VAL A 34 4.30 1.30 3.69
CA VAL A 34 4.18 0.46 2.48
C VAL A 34 2.86 -0.31 2.46
N VAL A 35 2.46 -0.86 3.60
CA VAL A 35 1.19 -1.57 3.72
C VAL A 35 0.02 -0.62 3.46
N GLU A 36 -0.05 0.51 4.15
CA GLU A 36 -1.13 1.48 4.02
C GLU A 36 -1.25 2.00 2.58
N GLN A 37 -0.14 2.45 1.99
CA GLN A 37 -0.11 2.93 0.61
C GLN A 37 -0.56 1.85 -0.38
N HIS A 38 -0.07 0.61 -0.22
CA HIS A 38 -0.43 -0.47 -1.12
C HIS A 38 -1.90 -0.87 -0.97
N MET A 39 -2.51 -0.69 0.20
CA MET A 39 -3.90 -1.05 0.45
C MET A 39 -4.89 0.07 0.12
N THR A 40 -4.47 1.33 0.04
CA THR A 40 -5.38 2.48 -0.17
C THR A 40 -5.20 3.18 -1.52
N HIS A 41 -4.06 2.99 -2.19
CA HIS A 41 -3.74 3.68 -3.45
C HIS A 41 -3.66 2.71 -4.65
N GLY A 42 -3.60 3.30 -5.85
CA GLY A 42 -3.49 2.59 -7.13
C GLY A 42 -4.82 2.55 -7.90
N LEU A 43 -4.77 2.90 -9.18
CA LEU A 43 -5.96 2.97 -10.05
C LEU A 43 -6.54 1.59 -10.40
N PHE A 44 -5.69 0.55 -10.45
CA PHE A 44 -6.07 -0.82 -10.83
C PHE A 44 -5.81 -1.84 -9.73
N ASN A 45 -5.81 -1.39 -8.48
CA ASN A 45 -5.57 -2.26 -7.34
C ASN A 45 -6.86 -2.97 -6.93
N LYS A 46 -6.98 -4.26 -7.29
CA LYS A 46 -8.15 -5.07 -6.92
C LYS A 46 -8.31 -5.29 -5.41
N TYR A 47 -7.24 -5.14 -4.63
CA TYR A 47 -7.26 -5.30 -3.17
C TYR A 47 -7.45 -3.97 -2.43
N LYS A 48 -7.70 -2.88 -3.15
CA LYS A 48 -7.86 -1.56 -2.57
C LYS A 48 -9.00 -1.57 -1.54
N MET A 49 -8.69 -1.06 -0.36
CA MET A 49 -9.61 -0.80 0.74
C MET A 49 -10.09 0.64 0.66
N HIS A 50 -11.34 0.87 1.06
CA HIS A 50 -11.87 2.22 1.28
C HIS A 50 -11.24 2.83 2.53
N SER A 51 -11.18 2.06 3.61
CA SER A 51 -10.55 2.43 4.87
C SER A 51 -9.84 1.24 5.50
N ILE A 52 -8.78 1.53 6.28
CA ILE A 52 -8.08 0.56 7.12
C ILE A 52 -8.51 0.82 8.56
N ASN A 53 -8.97 -0.24 9.23
CA ASN A 53 -9.33 -0.22 10.65
C ASN A 53 -8.13 -0.59 11.52
N SER A 54 -7.33 -1.59 11.11
CA SER A 54 -6.16 -2.01 11.86
C SER A 54 -5.11 -2.73 11.01
N LEU A 55 -3.86 -2.65 11.48
CA LEU A 55 -2.68 -3.29 10.92
C LEU A 55 -1.98 -4.10 12.01
N ASN A 56 -1.90 -5.42 11.84
CA ASN A 56 -1.29 -6.33 12.80
C ASN A 56 -0.08 -7.03 12.17
N LEU A 57 1.11 -6.76 12.68
CA LEU A 57 2.31 -7.51 12.32
C LEU A 57 2.22 -8.91 12.94
N THR A 58 2.10 -9.93 12.10
CA THR A 58 1.96 -11.33 12.56
C THR A 58 3.28 -12.10 12.54
N PHE A 59 4.23 -11.67 11.70
CA PHE A 59 5.56 -12.26 11.60
C PHE A 59 6.54 -11.24 11.03
N SER A 60 7.79 -11.24 11.53
CA SER A 60 8.92 -10.66 10.81
C SER A 60 10.25 -11.24 11.29
N ASP A 61 11.18 -11.45 10.36
CA ASP A 61 12.58 -11.84 10.61
C ASP A 61 13.59 -10.75 10.20
N GLY A 62 13.09 -9.54 9.91
CA GLY A 62 13.89 -8.41 9.41
C GLY A 62 14.05 -8.35 7.89
N ASN A 63 13.86 -9.46 7.16
CA ASN A 63 13.91 -9.53 5.69
C ASN A 63 12.55 -9.82 5.07
N ILE A 64 11.69 -10.53 5.78
CA ILE A 64 10.33 -10.90 5.42
C ILE A 64 9.42 -10.39 6.52
N ALA A 65 8.19 -10.02 6.15
CA ALA A 65 7.14 -9.69 7.10
C ALA A 65 5.78 -10.18 6.59
N VAL A 66 4.91 -10.56 7.53
CA VAL A 66 3.50 -10.84 7.25
C VAL A 66 2.65 -9.91 8.08
N VAL A 67 1.89 -9.04 7.40
CA VAL A 67 1.01 -8.07 8.04
C VAL A 67 -0.43 -8.43 7.71
N LYS A 68 -1.25 -8.60 8.73
CA LYS A 68 -2.70 -8.75 8.57
C LYS A 68 -3.35 -7.38 8.64
N VAL A 69 -4.21 -7.11 7.66
CA VAL A 69 -4.90 -5.82 7.51
C VAL A 69 -6.39 -6.06 7.59
N TYR A 70 -7.08 -5.25 8.38
CA TYR A 70 -8.53 -5.24 8.48
C TYR A 70 -9.05 -3.89 8.01
N GLY A 71 -10.12 -3.90 7.23
CA GLY A 71 -10.63 -2.70 6.58
C GLY A 71 -12.01 -2.92 5.97
N THR A 72 -12.42 -1.95 5.16
CA THR A 72 -13.64 -2.03 4.35
C THR A 72 -13.32 -2.07 2.86
N SER A 73 -14.13 -2.78 2.07
CA SER A 73 -13.95 -2.88 0.62
C SER A 73 -14.13 -1.53 -0.05
N ASN A 74 -13.36 -1.26 -1.11
CA ASN A 74 -13.53 -0.02 -1.87
C ASN A 74 -14.88 0.06 -2.59
N SER A 75 -15.46 -1.08 -2.96
CA SER A 75 -16.80 -1.15 -3.56
C SER A 75 -17.90 -1.05 -2.49
N SER A 76 -18.97 -0.33 -2.80
CA SER A 76 -20.23 -0.34 -2.04
C SER A 76 -20.78 -1.78 -1.97
N PRO A 77 -21.31 -2.26 -0.82
CA PRO A 77 -21.65 -1.52 0.40
C PRO A 77 -20.52 -1.45 1.45
N HIS A 78 -19.24 -1.39 1.04
CA HIS A 78 -18.08 -1.27 1.93
C HIS A 78 -17.99 -2.39 2.97
N LYS A 79 -18.12 -3.64 2.49
CA LYS A 79 -18.09 -4.84 3.34
C LYS A 79 -16.78 -4.91 4.13
N SER A 80 -16.87 -5.40 5.36
CA SER A 80 -15.68 -5.70 6.16
C SER A 80 -14.85 -6.78 5.47
N ILE A 81 -13.57 -6.52 5.25
CA ILE A 81 -12.63 -7.42 4.59
C ILE A 81 -11.32 -7.49 5.36
N SER A 82 -10.59 -8.57 5.18
CA SER A 82 -9.22 -8.68 5.71
C SER A 82 -8.31 -9.43 4.77
N TYR A 83 -7.05 -8.99 4.74
CA TYR A 83 -6.01 -9.59 3.91
C TYR A 83 -4.76 -9.87 4.74
N ASN A 84 -4.01 -10.89 4.35
CA ASN A 84 -2.62 -11.05 4.76
C ASN A 84 -1.72 -10.55 3.62
N LEU A 85 -0.82 -9.64 3.95
CA LEU A 85 0.19 -9.12 3.05
C LEU A 85 1.53 -9.77 3.39
N PHE A 86 2.17 -10.33 2.37
CA PHE A 86 3.51 -10.90 2.46
C PHE A 86 4.49 -9.91 1.85
N LEU A 87 5.43 -9.43 2.64
CA LEU A 87 6.39 -8.40 2.26
C LEU A 87 7.81 -8.91 2.33
N THR A 88 8.65 -8.41 1.45
CA THR A 88 10.11 -8.66 1.46
C THR A 88 10.86 -7.33 1.47
N LYS A 89 11.96 -7.29 2.19
CA LYS A 89 12.89 -6.16 2.22
C LYS A 89 13.93 -6.30 1.12
N SER A 90 14.15 -5.25 0.35
CA SER A 90 15.24 -5.19 -0.63
C SER A 90 16.56 -4.80 0.03
N LYS A 91 17.67 -4.98 -0.70
CA LYS A 91 19.05 -4.66 -0.23
C LYS A 91 19.21 -3.20 0.25
N ASN A 92 18.43 -2.27 -0.28
CA ASN A 92 18.43 -0.86 0.15
C ASN A 92 17.55 -0.58 1.38
N GLY A 93 16.99 -1.62 2.01
CA GLY A 93 16.16 -1.54 3.22
C GLY A 93 14.68 -1.21 2.98
N ALA A 94 14.24 -1.05 1.73
CA ALA A 94 12.84 -0.77 1.42
C ALA A 94 11.99 -2.05 1.41
N TRP A 95 10.76 -1.95 1.90
CA TRP A 95 9.76 -3.02 1.84
C TRP A 95 9.01 -3.02 0.51
N LYS A 96 8.63 -4.21 0.07
CA LYS A 96 7.77 -4.42 -1.10
C LYS A 96 6.77 -5.53 -0.83
N VAL A 97 5.50 -5.29 -1.12
CA VAL A 97 4.45 -6.31 -1.12
C VAL A 97 4.71 -7.29 -2.26
N LYS A 98 4.78 -8.59 -1.93
CA LYS A 98 4.98 -9.69 -2.89
C LYS A 98 3.69 -10.43 -3.19
N LYS A 99 2.86 -10.64 -2.17
CA LYS A 99 1.62 -11.41 -2.29
C LYS A 99 0.58 -10.86 -1.31
N ILE A 100 -0.67 -10.96 -1.72
CA ILE A 100 -1.85 -10.65 -0.91
C ILE A 100 -2.76 -11.88 -0.95
N SER A 101 -3.26 -12.30 0.21
CA SER A 101 -4.24 -13.38 0.32
C SER A 101 -5.45 -12.91 1.14
N GLU A 102 -6.65 -13.21 0.68
CA GLU A 102 -7.88 -12.96 1.43
C GLU A 102 -7.98 -13.90 2.61
N ASN A 103 -8.44 -13.36 3.74
CA ASN A 103 -8.73 -14.18 4.90
C ASN A 103 -10.22 -14.53 4.91
N TYR A 104 -10.57 -15.64 4.25
CA TYR A 104 -11.96 -16.08 4.08
C TYR A 104 -12.71 -16.33 5.39
N LYS A 105 -12.00 -16.58 6.51
CA LYS A 105 -12.63 -16.82 7.82
C LYS A 105 -13.33 -15.57 8.38
N TYR A 106 -12.78 -14.37 8.17
CA TYR A 106 -13.36 -13.12 8.68
C TYR A 106 -14.59 -12.65 7.89
N SER A 107 -14.69 -13.02 6.61
CA SER A 107 -15.81 -12.64 5.75
C SER A 107 -17.12 -13.35 6.13
N LYS A 108 -17.03 -14.56 6.71
CA LYS A 108 -18.22 -15.34 7.10
C LYS A 108 -18.74 -15.02 8.50
N GLU A 109 -17.87 -14.69 9.45
CA GLU A 109 -18.23 -14.49 10.86
C GLU A 109 -19.05 -13.20 11.12
N LYS A 110 -19.11 -12.29 10.15
CA LYS A 110 -19.86 -11.02 10.23
C LYS A 110 -21.00 -10.88 9.24
N THR A 111 -21.30 -11.91 8.45
CA THR A 111 -22.54 -11.91 7.67
C THR A 111 -23.64 -12.27 8.67
N PRO A 112 -24.63 -11.40 8.94
CA PRO A 112 -25.80 -11.83 9.70
C PRO A 112 -26.36 -13.03 8.96
N ASP A 113 -26.74 -14.08 9.68
CA ASP A 113 -27.49 -15.20 9.11
C ASP A 113 -28.64 -14.59 8.29
N ALA A 114 -28.54 -14.73 6.97
CA ALA A 114 -29.58 -14.24 6.08
C ALA A 114 -30.85 -15.06 6.38
N PRO A 115 -32.02 -14.43 6.49
CA PRO A 115 -33.28 -15.13 6.72
C PRO A 115 -33.59 -16.13 5.59
#